data_AF-A0A9P6ALG1-F1
#
_entry.id   AF-A0A9P6ALG1-F1
#
_cell.length_a   1.000
_cell.length_b   1.000
_cell.length_c   1.000
_cell.angle_alpha   90.00
_cell.angle_beta   90.00
_cell.angle_gamma   90.00
#
_symmetry.space_group_name_H-M   'P 1'
#
loop_
_entity.id
_entity.type
_entity.pdbx_description
1 polymer ?
#
loop_
_entity_poly.entity_id
_entity_poly.type
_entity_poly.pdbx_seq_one_letter_code
_entity_poly.pdbx_strand_id
1 'polypeptide(L)'
;MPKALSDNLKACIPILHTGGLQPMQIAEKLGVSLSIVHLTLWLQSKYGVPYCLSHVQLGQKCILSASSIEFIDKLLVADNTLYLDEI
;
A
#
# COMPACT_ATOMS: atom_id res chain seq x y z
N MET A 1 21.73 0.45 -14.26
CA MET A 1 20.31 0.23 -13.91
C MET A 1 19.81 1.43 -13.13
N PRO A 2 18.70 2.09 -13.50
CA PRO A 2 18.19 3.20 -12.72
C PRO A 2 17.71 2.64 -11.37
N LYS A 3 18.30 3.11 -10.27
CA LYS A 3 17.88 2.72 -8.91
C LYS A 3 16.44 3.12 -8.72
N ALA A 4 15.55 2.15 -8.47
CA ALA A 4 14.19 2.43 -8.05
C ALA A 4 14.24 3.36 -6.83
N LEU A 5 13.53 4.48 -6.92
CA LEU A 5 13.48 5.45 -5.83
C LEU A 5 12.84 4.80 -4.60
N SER A 6 13.50 4.90 -3.44
CA SER A 6 12.99 4.29 -2.22
C SER A 6 11.63 4.86 -1.84
N ASP A 7 10.76 4.01 -1.30
CA ASP A 7 9.42 4.45 -0.90
C ASP A 7 9.46 5.47 0.24
N ASN A 8 10.51 5.43 1.06
CA ASN A 8 10.82 6.47 2.05
C ASN A 8 10.98 7.84 1.41
N LEU A 9 11.69 7.92 0.27
CA LEU A 9 11.91 9.19 -0.41
C LEU A 9 10.61 9.72 -1.06
N LYS A 10 9.78 8.81 -1.60
CA LYS A 10 8.45 9.18 -2.12
C LYS A 10 7.52 9.66 -1.01
N ALA A 11 7.58 9.06 0.18
CA ALA A 11 6.79 9.47 1.34
C ALA A 11 7.13 10.89 1.82
N CYS A 12 8.35 11.38 1.58
CA CYS A 12 8.72 12.76 1.89
C CYS A 12 8.05 13.81 0.98
N ILE A 13 7.69 13.44 -0.26
CA ILE A 13 7.17 14.39 -1.26
C ILE A 13 5.86 15.05 -0.80
N PRO A 14 4.80 14.32 -0.38
CA PRO A 14 3.57 14.95 0.10
C PRO A 14 3.77 15.78 1.37
N ILE A 15 4.67 15.36 2.26
CA ILE A 15 4.95 16.06 3.52
C ILE A 15 5.54 17.44 3.20
N LEU A 16 6.53 17.50 2.31
CA LEU A 16 7.15 18.75 1.89
C LEU A 16 6.18 19.66 1.12
N HIS A 17 5.31 19.08 0.29
CA HIS A 17 4.29 19.82 -0.44
C HIS A 17 3.24 20.44 0.50
N THR A 18 2.80 19.68 1.51
CA THR A 18 1.89 20.18 2.56
C THR A 18 2.57 21.27 3.40
N GLY A 19 3.89 21.20 3.55
CA GLY A 19 4.72 22.25 4.16
C GLY A 19 4.92 23.50 3.29
N GLY A 20 4.29 23.59 2.11
CA GLY A 20 4.31 24.77 1.25
C GLY A 20 5.44 24.82 0.23
N LEU A 21 6.25 23.76 0.09
CA LEU A 21 7.28 23.72 -0.95
C LEU A 21 6.66 23.46 -2.32
N GLN A 22 7.17 24.16 -3.33
CA GLN A 22 6.79 23.95 -4.73
C GLN A 22 7.40 22.66 -5.29
N PRO A 23 6.75 21.99 -6.25
CA PRO A 23 7.24 20.73 -6.83
C PRO A 23 8.70 20.77 -7.32
N MET A 24 9.12 21.89 -7.90
CA MET A 24 10.51 22.10 -8.36
C MET A 24 11.51 22.14 -7.19
N GLN A 25 11.17 22.85 -6.12
CA GLN A 25 12.01 22.91 -4.91
C GLN A 25 12.11 21.54 -4.21
N ILE A 26 11.03 20.75 -4.25
CA ILE A 26 11.00 19.38 -3.72
C ILE A 26 11.92 18.48 -4.55
N ALA A 27 11.86 18.58 -5.89
CA ALA A 27 12.70 17.83 -6.81
C ALA A 27 14.19 18.09 -6.55
N GLU A 28 14.57 19.36 -6.43
CA GLU A 28 15.95 19.76 -6.10
C GLU A 28 16.38 19.26 -4.72
N LYS A 29 15.52 19.45 -3.70
CA LYS A 29 15.84 19.08 -2.32
C LYS A 29 16.00 17.58 -2.10
N LEU A 30 15.23 16.76 -2.82
CA LEU A 30 15.29 15.30 -2.72
C LEU A 30 16.21 14.66 -3.78
N GLY A 31 16.75 15.44 -4.72
CA GLY A 31 17.58 14.93 -5.81
C GLY A 31 16.80 14.00 -6.76
N VAL A 32 15.53 14.29 -7.01
CA VAL A 32 14.64 13.47 -7.85
C VAL A 32 14.16 14.25 -9.07
N SER A 33 13.70 13.56 -10.11
CA SER A 33 13.10 14.22 -11.26
C SER A 33 11.74 14.83 -10.91
N LEU A 34 11.43 15.96 -11.55
CA LEU A 34 10.14 16.65 -11.39
C LEU A 34 8.94 15.74 -11.72
N SER A 35 9.11 14.83 -12.69
CA SER A 35 8.09 13.85 -13.06
C SER A 35 7.73 12.91 -11.90
N ILE A 36 8.71 12.50 -11.09
CA ILE A 36 8.44 11.68 -9.90
C ILE A 36 7.63 12.47 -8.88
N VAL A 37 7.96 13.74 -8.67
CA VAL A 37 7.23 14.61 -7.75
C VAL A 37 5.77 14.72 -8.16
N HIS A 38 5.50 15.03 -9.42
CA HIS A 38 4.12 15.11 -9.93
C HIS A 38 3.38 13.78 -9.84
N LEU A 39 4.03 12.67 -10.19
CA LEU A 39 3.43 11.34 -10.10
C LEU A 39 3.07 10.99 -8.65
N THR A 40 3.97 11.23 -7.70
CA THR A 40 3.74 10.96 -6.29
C THR A 40 2.63 11.85 -5.72
N LEU A 41 2.57 13.13 -6.06
CA LEU A 41 1.48 14.01 -5.63
C LEU A 41 0.14 13.59 -6.23
N TRP A 42 0.12 13.15 -7.48
CA TRP A 42 -1.09 12.60 -8.12
C TRP A 42 -1.56 11.32 -7.43
N LEU A 43 -0.63 10.39 -7.13
CA LEU A 43 -0.94 9.16 -6.40
C LEU A 43 -1.49 9.47 -5.00
N GLN A 44 -0.88 10.41 -4.29
CA GLN A 44 -1.35 10.85 -2.98
C GLN A 44 -2.77 11.43 -3.06
N SER A 45 -3.03 12.29 -4.04
CA SER A 45 -4.34 12.91 -4.22
C SER A 45 -5.43 11.92 -4.62
N LYS A 46 -5.08 10.89 -5.41
CA LYS A 46 -6.06 9.95 -5.96
C LYS A 46 -6.31 8.73 -5.06
N TYR A 47 -5.27 8.26 -4.37
CA TYR A 47 -5.29 7.00 -3.61
C TYR A 47 -4.92 7.16 -2.13
N GLY A 48 -4.51 8.36 -1.70
CA GLY A 48 -4.05 8.61 -0.33
C GLY A 48 -2.65 8.07 -0.02
N VAL A 49 -1.95 7.54 -1.03
CA VAL A 49 -0.61 6.94 -0.87
C VAL A 49 0.41 7.53 -1.86
N PRO A 50 1.68 7.74 -1.48
CA PRO A 50 2.68 8.42 -2.32
C PRO A 50 3.39 7.52 -3.34
N TYR A 51 3.05 6.23 -3.40
CA TYR A 51 3.69 5.25 -4.25
C TYR A 51 2.68 4.28 -4.85
N CYS A 52 3.02 3.70 -6.00
CA CYS A 52 2.21 2.65 -6.61
C CYS A 52 2.22 1.41 -5.72
N LEU A 53 1.03 0.99 -5.28
CA LEU A 53 0.82 -0.25 -4.53
C LEU A 53 1.04 -1.51 -5.38
N SER A 54 1.40 -1.39 -6.66
CA SER A 54 1.59 -2.54 -7.56
C SER A 54 2.70 -3.51 -7.13
N HIS A 55 3.64 -3.08 -6.28
CA HIS A 55 4.66 -3.96 -5.68
C HIS A 55 4.24 -4.59 -4.35
N VAL A 56 3.20 -4.08 -3.71
CA VAL A 56 2.48 -4.85 -2.71
C VAL A 56 1.70 -5.84 -3.57
N GLN A 57 2.13 -7.10 -3.63
CA GLN A 57 1.21 -8.17 -3.97
C GLN A 57 0.00 -7.91 -3.10
N LEU A 58 -1.08 -7.36 -3.69
CA LEU A 58 -2.37 -7.25 -3.03
C LEU A 58 -2.60 -8.66 -2.53
N GLY A 59 -2.41 -8.88 -1.22
CA GLY A 59 -2.57 -10.19 -0.61
C GLY A 59 -3.88 -10.68 -1.16
N GLN A 60 -3.81 -11.73 -1.99
CA GLN A 60 -4.93 -12.16 -2.80
C GLN A 60 -6.08 -12.26 -1.83
N LYS A 61 -7.11 -11.43 -2.01
CA LYS A 61 -8.21 -11.37 -1.04
C LYS A 61 -8.82 -12.76 -1.07
N CYS A 62 -8.42 -13.59 -0.12
CA CYS A 62 -8.83 -14.97 -0.04
C CYS A 62 -10.22 -14.91 0.58
N ILE A 63 -11.18 -14.51 -0.26
CA ILE A 63 -12.59 -14.61 0.07
C ILE A 63 -12.82 -16.11 0.19
N LEU A 64 -13.06 -16.58 1.42
CA LEU A 64 -13.38 -17.98 1.69
C LEU A 64 -14.51 -18.38 0.74
N SER A 65 -14.28 -19.41 -0.07
CA SER A 65 -15.34 -19.94 -0.92
C SER A 65 -16.46 -20.50 -0.04
N ALA A 66 -17.67 -20.63 -0.60
CA ALA A 66 -18.79 -21.25 0.11
C ALA A 66 -18.43 -22.62 0.69
N SER A 67 -17.60 -23.39 -0.02
CA SER A 67 -17.07 -24.68 0.43
C SER A 67 -16.13 -24.58 1.64
N SER A 68 -15.30 -23.54 1.72
CA SER A 68 -14.42 -23.30 2.88
C SER A 68 -15.23 -22.89 4.10
N ILE A 69 -16.28 -22.08 3.91
CA ILE A 69 -17.20 -21.69 4.99
C ILE A 69 -17.93 -22.92 5.53
N GLU A 70 -18.45 -23.78 4.65
CA GLU A 70 -19.14 -25.01 5.06
C GLU A 70 -18.21 -25.99 5.81
N PHE A 71 -16.94 -26.04 5.42
CA PHE A 71 -15.93 -26.83 6.14
C PHE A 71 -15.67 -26.28 7.54
N ILE A 72 -15.45 -24.97 7.66
CA ILE A 72 -15.21 -24.30 8.95
C ILE A 72 -16.44 -24.47 9.87
N ASP A 73 -17.65 -24.32 9.33
CA ASP A 73 -18.88 -24.50 10.08
C ASP A 73 -19.01 -25.93 10.63
N LYS A 74 -18.75 -26.95 9.79
CA LYS A 74 -18.74 -28.36 10.24
C LYS A 74 -17.67 -28.63 11.29
N LEU A 75 -16.50 -27.98 11.17
CA LEU A 75 -15.40 -28.14 12.11
C LEU A 75 -15.74 -27.55 13.48
N LEU A 76 -16.29 -26.33 13.51
CA LEU A 76 -16.71 -25.64 14.73
C LEU A 76 -17.90 -26.33 15.41
N VAL A 77 -18.81 -26.94 14.65
CA VAL A 77 -19.94 -27.72 15.20
C VAL A 77 -19.48 -29.08 15.75
N ALA A 78 -18.46 -29.70 15.15
CA ALA A 78 -17.92 -30.97 15.60
C ALA A 78 -17.02 -30.83 16.83
N ASP A 79 -16.30 -29.71 16.93
CA ASP A 79 -15.40 -29.43 18.05
C ASP A 79 -15.56 -27.97 18.52
N ASN A 80 -16.45 -27.79 19.49
CA ASN A 80 -16.81 -26.49 20.08
C ASN A 80 -15.67 -25.85 20.91
N THR A 81 -14.46 -26.44 20.91
CA THR A 81 -13.30 -25.94 21.65
C THR A 81 -12.26 -25.29 20.75
N LEU A 82 -12.39 -25.42 19.43
CA LEU A 82 -11.50 -24.77 18.46
C LEU A 82 -11.77 -23.27 18.39
N TYR A 83 -10.73 -22.50 18.60
CA TYR A 83 -10.77 -21.05 18.39
C TYR A 83 -10.45 -20.70 16.94
N LEU A 84 -10.95 -19.56 16.47
CA LEU A 84 -10.76 -19.11 15.09
C LEU A 84 -9.30 -18.84 14.72
N ASP A 85 -8.42 -18.64 15.70
CA ASP A 85 -6.97 -18.50 15.52
C ASP A 85 -6.23 -19.86 15.40
N GLU A 86 -6.91 -20.97 15.66
CA GLU A 86 -6.39 -22.33 15.53
C GLU A 86 -6.76 -22.98 14.16
N ILE A 87 -7.48 -22.26 13.30
CA ILE A 87 -7.93 -22.68 11.95
C ILE A 87 -7.20 -21.88 10.88
#